data_AF-A0A0P9EX58-F1
#
_entry.id   AF-A0A0P9EX58-F1
#
_cell.length_a   1.000
_cell.length_b   1.000
_cell.length_c   1.000
_cell.angle_alpha   90.00
_cell.angle_beta   90.00
_cell.angle_gamma   90.00
#
_symmetry.space_group_name_H-M   'P 1'
#
loop_
_entity.id
_entity.type
_entity.pdbx_description
1 polymer ?
#
loop_
_entity_poly.entity_id
_entity_poly.type
_entity_poly.pdbx_seq_one_letter_code
_entity_poly.pdbx_strand_id
1 'polypeptide(L)'
;GPYAVPYDRLLGRWCVVASTLPLWKNKRDVTISYSTIAGAPQTTLDDLVEFRREGAKPGSAKWSVKGVDTLETDVEGNGARWKWRGKGWLRISSSHWQLLGFSLSPLLDAHPAAAASTIPLGPAPTPSPDWVVTYFSSTLFTPAGLDVYAR
;
A
#
# COMPACT_ATOMS: atom_id res chain seq x y z
N GLY A 1 8.66 -14.16 17.34
CA GLY A 1 9.28 -13.82 16.05
C GLY A 1 8.63 -12.56 15.52
N PRO A 2 9.22 -11.85 14.54
CA PRO A 2 8.50 -10.76 13.88
C PRO A 2 7.16 -11.30 13.36
N TYR A 3 6.08 -10.55 13.56
CA TYR A 3 4.76 -10.95 13.06
C TYR A 3 4.86 -11.21 11.56
N ALA A 4 4.34 -12.36 11.10
CA ALA A 4 4.21 -12.62 9.68
C ALA A 4 3.30 -11.56 9.06
N VAL A 5 3.74 -10.96 7.94
CA VAL A 5 2.94 -9.94 7.25
C VAL A 5 1.72 -10.62 6.62
N PRO A 6 0.50 -10.16 6.92
CA PRO A 6 -0.71 -10.68 6.28
C PRO A 6 -0.86 -10.06 4.89
N TYR A 7 -0.17 -10.61 3.89
CA TYR A 7 -0.06 -10.03 2.55
C TYR A 7 -1.42 -9.84 1.85
N ASP A 8 -2.37 -10.75 2.10
CA ASP A 8 -3.75 -10.66 1.64
C ASP A 8 -4.44 -9.36 2.08
N ARG A 9 -4.07 -8.84 3.25
CA ARG A 9 -4.65 -7.61 3.80
C ARG A 9 -4.04 -6.33 3.23
N LEU A 10 -2.92 -6.43 2.49
CA LEU A 10 -2.35 -5.30 1.74
C LEU A 10 -3.17 -4.99 0.48
N LEU A 11 -3.97 -5.95 -0.01
CA LEU A 11 -4.79 -5.77 -1.21
C LEU A 11 -5.83 -4.65 -1.04
N GLY A 12 -6.25 -4.07 -2.16
CA GLY A 12 -7.21 -2.97 -2.20
C GLY A 12 -6.55 -1.61 -2.33
N ARG A 13 -7.36 -0.56 -2.20
CA ARG A 13 -6.96 0.83 -2.43
C ARG A 13 -6.55 1.50 -1.13
N TRP A 14 -5.45 2.23 -1.20
CA TRP A 14 -4.83 2.98 -0.11
C TRP A 14 -4.68 4.45 -0.49
N CYS A 15 -4.81 5.35 0.48
CA CYS A 15 -4.51 6.77 0.33
C CYS A 15 -3.13 7.07 0.94
N VAL A 16 -2.26 7.77 0.21
CA VAL A 16 -1.01 8.29 0.78
C VAL A 16 -1.34 9.53 1.61
N VAL A 17 -1.25 9.41 2.92
CA VAL A 17 -1.66 10.47 3.87
C VAL A 17 -0.49 11.28 4.41
N ALA A 18 0.72 10.74 4.34
CA ALA A 18 1.95 11.46 4.64
C ALA A 18 3.11 10.88 3.82
N SER A 19 4.10 11.71 3.49
CA SER A 19 5.29 11.26 2.77
C SER A 19 6.49 12.17 2.97
N THR A 20 7.69 11.58 2.94
CA THR A 20 8.95 12.31 2.80
C THR A 20 9.50 12.32 1.37
N LEU A 21 8.88 11.57 0.45
CA LEU A 21 9.32 11.48 -0.93
C LEU A 21 9.04 12.78 -1.70
N PRO A 22 10.05 13.40 -2.33
CA PRO A 22 9.84 14.56 -3.20
C PRO A 22 8.90 14.29 -4.37
N LEU A 23 8.69 13.02 -4.72
CA LEU A 23 7.80 12.54 -5.77
C LEU A 23 6.38 13.13 -5.66
N TRP A 24 5.88 13.32 -4.43
CA TRP A 24 4.50 13.77 -4.18
C TRP A 24 4.35 15.29 -3.99
N LYS A 25 5.43 16.07 -3.94
CA LYS A 25 5.39 17.52 -3.60
C LYS A 25 4.43 18.37 -4.44
N ASN A 26 4.21 18.00 -5.71
CA ASN A 26 3.34 18.73 -6.63
C ASN A 26 2.13 17.88 -7.06
N LYS A 27 1.72 16.93 -6.23
CA LYS A 27 0.67 15.96 -6.49
C LYS A 27 -0.25 15.84 -5.28
N ARG A 28 -1.51 15.53 -5.55
CA ARG A 28 -2.54 15.28 -4.54
C ARG A 28 -3.43 14.11 -4.94
N ASP A 29 -4.32 13.72 -4.03
CA ASP A 29 -5.26 12.60 -4.21
C ASP A 29 -4.53 11.30 -4.58
N VAL A 30 -3.32 11.13 -4.03
CA VAL A 30 -2.42 10.02 -4.33
C VAL A 30 -2.98 8.76 -3.70
N THR A 31 -3.21 7.76 -4.55
CA THR A 31 -3.68 6.45 -4.10
C THR A 31 -2.88 5.34 -4.74
N ILE A 32 -2.71 4.26 -4.00
CA ILE A 32 -1.99 3.07 -4.44
C ILE A 32 -2.95 1.89 -4.26
N SER A 33 -3.13 1.08 -5.30
CA SER A 33 -4.05 -0.04 -5.27
C SER A 33 -3.32 -1.32 -5.61
N TYR A 34 -3.39 -2.30 -4.72
CA TYR A 34 -2.79 -3.62 -4.90
C TYR A 34 -3.85 -4.66 -5.24
N SER A 35 -3.59 -5.49 -6.23
CA SER A 35 -4.47 -6.60 -6.61
C SER A 35 -3.67 -7.87 -6.93
N THR A 36 -4.34 -9.02 -6.88
CA THR A 36 -3.72 -10.30 -7.22
C THR A 36 -3.49 -10.43 -8.71
N ILE A 37 -2.47 -11.20 -9.09
CA ILE A 37 -2.22 -11.60 -10.47
C ILE A 37 -2.54 -13.09 -10.58
N ALA A 38 -3.44 -13.45 -11.50
CA ALA A 38 -3.83 -14.84 -11.72
C ALA A 38 -2.60 -15.73 -12.03
N GLY A 39 -2.43 -16.81 -11.26
CA GLY A 39 -1.31 -17.74 -11.40
C GLY A 39 0.01 -17.27 -10.78
N ALA A 40 0.07 -16.09 -10.17
CA ALA A 40 1.25 -15.62 -9.44
C ALA A 40 1.15 -15.93 -7.94
N PRO A 41 2.29 -15.96 -7.21
CA PRO A 41 2.29 -16.04 -5.75
C PRO A 41 1.49 -14.89 -5.13
N GLN A 42 0.86 -15.12 -3.96
CA GLN A 42 0.10 -14.10 -3.22
C GLN A 42 0.91 -12.84 -2.84
N THR A 43 2.24 -12.97 -2.84
CA THR A 43 3.20 -11.91 -2.55
C THR A 43 3.64 -11.13 -3.80
N THR A 44 3.11 -11.48 -4.97
CA THR A 44 3.30 -10.75 -6.22
C THR A 44 2.04 -9.93 -6.51
N LEU A 45 2.17 -8.60 -6.53
CA LEU A 45 1.04 -7.69 -6.56
C LEU A 45 1.01 -6.91 -7.87
N ASP A 46 -0.16 -6.76 -8.48
CA ASP A 46 -0.39 -5.75 -9.50
C ASP A 46 -0.62 -4.40 -8.79
N ASP A 47 0.21 -3.41 -9.13
CA ASP A 47 0.23 -2.09 -8.50
C ASP A 47 -0.29 -1.02 -9.46
N LEU A 48 -1.31 -0.29 -9.01
CA LEU A 48 -1.83 0.90 -9.66
C LEU A 48 -1.69 2.11 -8.72
N VAL A 49 -0.81 3.03 -9.10
CA VAL A 49 -0.68 4.34 -8.48
C VAL A 49 -1.47 5.37 -9.29
N GLU A 50 -2.35 6.12 -8.62
CA GLU A 50 -3.10 7.21 -9.22
C GLU A 50 -2.88 8.53 -8.47
N PHE A 51 -2.83 9.65 -9.18
CA PHE A 51 -2.72 10.97 -8.55
C PHE A 51 -3.25 12.08 -9.46
N ARG A 52 -3.45 13.28 -8.90
CA ARG A 52 -3.66 14.52 -9.64
C ARG A 52 -2.47 15.45 -9.45
N ARG A 53 -2.24 16.36 -10.39
CA ARG A 53 -1.32 17.49 -10.17
C ARG A 53 -1.95 18.47 -9.17
N GLU A 54 -1.14 19.12 -8.37
CA GLU A 54 -1.62 20.08 -7.35
C GLU A 54 -2.54 21.16 -7.93
N GLY A 55 -2.18 21.72 -9.08
CA GLY A 55 -2.99 22.74 -9.78
C GLY A 55 -4.14 22.20 -10.65
N ALA A 56 -4.49 20.91 -10.58
CA ALA A 56 -5.54 20.35 -11.43
C ALA A 56 -6.92 20.96 -11.09
N LYS A 57 -7.72 21.28 -12.11
CA LYS A 57 -9.09 21.77 -11.92
C LYS A 57 -9.97 20.69 -11.26
N PRO A 58 -11.00 21.05 -10.48
CA PRO A 58 -12.00 20.10 -10.00
C PRO A 58 -12.54 19.23 -11.15
N GLY A 59 -12.69 17.92 -10.91
CA GLY A 59 -13.15 16.97 -11.92
C GLY A 59 -12.09 16.51 -12.94
N SER A 60 -10.85 17.02 -12.89
CA SER A 60 -9.78 16.56 -13.79
C SER A 60 -9.49 15.06 -13.60
N ALA A 61 -9.19 14.40 -14.73
CA ALA A 61 -8.77 13.00 -14.75
C ALA A 61 -7.49 12.78 -13.92
N LYS A 62 -7.38 11.57 -13.34
CA LYS A 62 -6.16 11.15 -12.63
C LYS A 62 -5.11 10.67 -13.62
N TRP A 63 -3.85 10.90 -13.28
CA TRP A 63 -2.72 10.20 -13.88
C TRP A 63 -2.61 8.82 -13.25
N SER A 64 -2.20 7.83 -14.04
CA SER A 64 -1.99 6.46 -13.57
C SER A 64 -0.58 5.96 -13.91
N VAL A 65 0.06 5.33 -12.94
CA VAL A 65 1.30 4.56 -13.09
C VAL A 65 0.99 3.13 -12.70
N LYS A 66 1.38 2.17 -13.55
CA LYS A 66 1.13 0.75 -13.35
C LYS A 66 2.45 0.00 -13.21
N GLY A 67 2.48 -0.99 -12.33
CA GLY A 67 3.66 -1.82 -12.12
C GLY A 67 3.31 -3.21 -11.57
N VAL A 68 4.35 -3.96 -11.24
CA VAL A 68 4.26 -5.23 -10.53
C VAL A 68 5.27 -5.21 -9.40
N ASP A 69 4.81 -5.56 -8.20
CA ASP A 69 5.66 -5.81 -7.05
C ASP A 69 5.95 -7.31 -6.96
N THR A 70 7.23 -7.66 -6.86
CA THR A 70 7.67 -9.04 -6.64
C THR A 70 8.44 -9.10 -5.32
N LEU A 71 8.02 -9.98 -4.41
CA LEU A 71 8.68 -10.14 -3.12
C LEU A 71 10.14 -10.59 -3.31
N GLU A 72 11.04 -9.96 -2.58
CA GLU A 72 12.44 -10.31 -2.55
C GLU A 72 12.67 -11.39 -1.48
N THR A 73 12.99 -12.61 -1.91
CA THR A 73 13.20 -13.78 -1.02
C THR A 73 14.65 -13.97 -0.60
N ASP A 74 15.59 -13.45 -1.39
CA ASP A 74 17.02 -13.76 -1.27
C ASP A 74 17.79 -12.66 -0.52
N VAL A 75 17.10 -11.85 0.28
CA VAL A 75 17.68 -10.72 1.00
C VAL A 75 17.51 -10.93 2.49
N GLU A 76 18.61 -10.80 3.25
CA GLU A 76 18.56 -10.84 4.72
C GLU A 76 17.64 -9.75 5.27
N GLY A 77 16.71 -10.11 6.18
CA GLY A 77 15.78 -9.18 6.81
C GLY A 77 14.42 -9.80 7.15
N ASN A 78 13.48 -8.97 7.63
CA ASN A 78 12.08 -9.39 7.69
C ASN A 78 11.54 -9.43 6.25
N GLY A 79 10.99 -10.56 5.82
CA GLY A 79 10.65 -10.85 4.41
C GLY A 79 9.48 -10.03 3.82
N ALA A 80 9.44 -8.73 4.07
CA ALA A 80 8.41 -7.78 3.66
C ALA A 80 9.04 -6.68 2.78
N ARG A 81 9.85 -7.10 1.82
CA ARG A 81 10.51 -6.22 0.84
C ARG A 81 10.15 -6.67 -0.57
N TRP A 82 9.85 -5.71 -1.43
CA TRP A 82 9.45 -5.93 -2.80
C TRP A 82 10.32 -5.13 -3.76
N LYS A 83 10.54 -5.73 -4.92
CA LYS A 83 11.00 -5.06 -6.11
C LYS A 83 9.81 -4.69 -6.97
N TRP A 84 9.63 -3.40 -7.18
CA TRP A 84 8.65 -2.88 -8.11
C TRP A 84 9.25 -2.73 -9.51
N ARG A 85 8.45 -3.05 -10.54
CA ARG A 85 8.78 -2.77 -11.94
C ARG A 85 7.58 -2.19 -12.69
N GLY A 86 7.80 -1.08 -13.39
CA GLY A 86 6.75 -0.46 -14.20
C GLY A 86 6.27 -1.34 -15.35
N LYS A 87 5.00 -1.16 -15.76
CA LYS A 87 4.39 -1.82 -16.93
C LYS A 87 4.46 -0.92 -18.17
N GLY A 88 4.44 -1.55 -19.36
CA GLY A 88 4.47 -0.83 -20.64
C GLY A 88 5.75 -0.02 -20.85
N TRP A 89 5.62 1.25 -21.23
CA TRP A 89 6.75 2.17 -21.43
C TRP A 89 7.54 2.46 -20.14
N LEU A 90 6.93 2.25 -18.97
CA LEU A 90 7.56 2.42 -17.65
C LEU A 90 8.43 1.21 -17.21
N ARG A 91 8.58 0.18 -18.05
CA ARG A 91 9.42 -1.00 -17.75
C ARG A 91 10.89 -0.66 -17.45
N ILE A 92 11.35 0.50 -17.88
CA ILE A 92 12.69 1.02 -17.60
C ILE A 92 12.88 1.46 -16.14
N SER A 93 11.77 1.69 -15.42
CA SER A 93 11.79 2.14 -14.03
C SER A 93 11.60 0.96 -13.08
N SER A 94 12.42 0.92 -12.04
CA SER A 94 12.28 0.00 -10.92
C SER A 94 12.55 0.72 -9.61
N SER A 95 11.92 0.25 -8.54
CA SER A 95 12.20 0.67 -7.16
C SER A 95 12.21 -0.53 -6.24
N HIS A 96 12.77 -0.36 -5.05
CA HIS A 96 12.70 -1.34 -3.97
C HIS A 96 11.95 -0.68 -2.82
N TRP A 97 11.01 -1.39 -2.22
CA TRP A 97 10.27 -0.89 -1.06
C TRP A 97 10.08 -1.97 0.00
N GLN A 98 9.92 -1.54 1.24
CA GLN A 98 9.80 -2.41 2.41
C GLN A 98 8.66 -1.94 3.30
N LEU A 99 7.90 -2.90 3.82
CA LEU A 99 6.91 -2.65 4.87
C LEU A 99 7.62 -2.57 6.23
N LEU A 100 7.56 -1.41 6.88
CA LEU A 100 8.20 -1.18 8.18
C LEU A 100 7.26 -1.41 9.36
N GLY A 101 5.97 -1.14 9.18
CA GLY A 101 4.96 -1.28 10.23
C GLY A 101 3.56 -1.19 9.66
N PHE A 102 2.59 -1.77 10.36
CA PHE A 102 1.20 -1.80 9.92
C PHE A 102 0.22 -1.98 11.09
N SER A 103 -1.01 -1.53 10.86
CA SER A 103 -2.22 -1.97 11.56
C SER A 103 -3.22 -2.40 10.50
N LEU A 104 -3.48 -3.70 10.44
CA LEU A 104 -4.34 -4.30 9.42
C LEU A 104 -5.46 -5.06 10.12
N SER A 105 -6.68 -4.52 10.02
CA SER A 105 -7.88 -5.13 10.54
C SER A 105 -7.98 -6.58 10.07
N PRO A 106 -8.44 -7.50 10.93
CA PRO A 106 -8.82 -8.83 10.46
C PRO A 106 -9.75 -8.71 9.26
N LEU A 107 -9.68 -9.66 8.32
CA LEU A 107 -10.76 -9.82 7.37
C LEU A 107 -12.03 -9.96 8.21
N LEU A 108 -12.90 -8.95 8.18
CA LEU A 108 -14.25 -9.13 8.66
C LEU A 108 -14.82 -10.19 7.73
N ASP A 109 -14.84 -11.44 8.18
CA ASP A 109 -15.72 -12.42 7.58
C ASP A 109 -17.08 -11.74 7.51
N ALA A 110 -17.71 -11.74 6.33
CA ALA A 110 -19.04 -11.21 6.12
C ALA A 110 -20.07 -12.08 6.83
N HIS A 111 -19.98 -12.18 8.16
CA HIS A 111 -20.85 -12.93 9.04
C HIS A 111 -21.21 -12.06 10.25
N PRO A 112 -22.38 -11.40 10.26
CA PRO A 112 -22.86 -10.69 11.43
C PRO A 112 -23.57 -11.71 12.34
N ALA A 113 -22.83 -12.51 13.13
CA ALA A 113 -23.48 -13.46 14.04
C ALA A 113 -22.60 -14.03 15.18
N ALA A 114 -21.68 -13.27 15.80
CA ALA A 114 -20.99 -13.78 16.99
C ALA A 114 -20.69 -12.74 18.09
N ALA A 115 -21.07 -11.48 17.93
CA ALA A 115 -20.92 -10.45 18.97
C ALA A 115 -22.19 -10.19 19.80
N ALA A 116 -23.24 -10.99 19.62
CA ALA A 116 -24.48 -10.87 20.38
C ALA A 116 -24.44 -11.75 21.64
N SER A 117 -23.54 -11.48 22.59
CA SER A 117 -23.69 -12.00 23.96
C SER A 117 -22.81 -11.33 25.02
N THR A 118 -22.49 -10.05 24.86
CA THR A 118 -21.97 -9.24 25.97
C THR A 118 -22.53 -7.85 25.81
N ILE A 119 -23.36 -7.40 26.75
CA ILE A 119 -23.81 -6.01 26.81
C ILE A 119 -22.54 -5.15 26.93
N PRO A 120 -22.20 -4.28 25.95
CA PRO A 120 -21.03 -3.44 26.08
C PRO A 120 -21.32 -2.39 27.14
N LEU A 121 -20.58 -2.45 28.25
CA LEU A 121 -20.58 -1.41 29.28
C LEU A 121 -19.73 -0.22 28.77
N GLY A 122 -20.21 0.47 27.73
CA GLY A 122 -19.52 1.64 27.14
C GLY A 122 -19.82 1.82 25.65
N PRO A 123 -19.50 3.01 25.07
CA PRO A 123 -19.61 3.21 23.63
C PRO A 123 -18.74 2.19 22.91
N ALA A 124 -19.26 1.60 21.83
CA ALA A 124 -18.50 0.68 21.00
C ALA A 124 -17.20 1.38 20.55
N PRO A 125 -16.04 0.70 20.61
CA PRO A 125 -14.80 1.27 20.13
C PRO A 125 -14.98 1.66 18.66
N THR A 126 -14.65 2.90 18.31
CA THR A 126 -14.56 3.31 16.92
C THR A 126 -13.47 2.48 16.25
N PRO A 127 -13.75 1.79 15.14
CA PRO A 127 -12.73 1.02 14.45
C PRO A 127 -11.59 1.95 14.03
N SER A 128 -10.36 1.57 14.39
CA SER A 128 -9.15 2.26 13.94
C SER A 128 -9.00 2.09 12.42
N PRO A 129 -8.57 3.11 11.68
CA PRO A 129 -8.28 2.94 10.26
C PRO A 129 -7.12 1.96 10.07
N ASP A 130 -7.15 1.25 8.94
CA ASP A 130 -5.99 0.46 8.52
C ASP A 130 -4.89 1.42 8.10
N TRP A 131 -3.65 1.13 8.47
CA TRP A 131 -2.50 1.91 8.03
C TRP A 131 -1.27 1.05 7.80
N VAL A 132 -0.40 1.51 6.91
CA VAL A 132 0.92 0.92 6.67
C VAL A 132 1.97 2.01 6.55
N VAL A 133 3.19 1.70 6.97
CA VAL A 133 4.38 2.53 6.77
C VAL A 133 5.32 1.79 5.84
N THR A 134 5.64 2.43 4.72
CA THR A 134 6.50 1.86 3.68
C THR A 134 7.75 2.71 3.52
N TYR A 135 8.90 2.05 3.39
CA TYR A 135 10.16 2.66 2.99
C TYR A 135 10.46 2.37 1.53
N PHE A 136 10.95 3.36 0.80
CA PHE A 136 11.42 3.24 -0.57
C PHE A 136 12.92 3.54 -0.63
N SER A 137 13.70 2.65 -1.24
CA SER A 137 15.11 2.90 -1.55
C SER A 137 15.26 3.96 -2.64
N SER A 138 16.42 4.61 -2.70
CA SER A 138 16.70 5.58 -3.75
C SER A 138 16.72 4.92 -5.13
N THR A 139 16.21 5.64 -6.12
CA THR A 139 16.30 5.30 -7.54
C THR A 139 17.15 6.36 -8.25
N LEU A 140 17.36 6.21 -9.56
CA LEU A 140 17.99 7.25 -10.39
C LEU A 140 17.19 8.57 -10.39
N PHE A 141 15.90 8.55 -10.04
CA PHE A 141 14.99 9.69 -10.17
C PHE A 141 14.47 10.22 -8.84
N THR A 142 14.58 9.44 -7.76
CA THR A 142 14.02 9.78 -6.45
C THR A 142 14.97 9.38 -5.33
N PRO A 143 15.21 10.25 -4.34
CA PRO A 143 15.92 9.85 -3.13
C PRO A 143 15.07 8.83 -2.34
N ALA A 144 15.72 8.14 -1.39
CA ALA A 144 15.01 7.27 -0.46
C ALA A 144 14.03 8.07 0.41
N GLY A 145 12.95 7.42 0.85
CA GLY A 145 11.94 8.07 1.66
C GLY A 145 10.88 7.12 2.21
N LEU A 146 9.93 7.70 2.92
CA LEU A 146 8.83 7.00 3.58
C LEU A 146 7.52 7.51 3.03
N ASP A 147 6.56 6.59 2.93
CA ASP A 147 5.15 6.92 2.83
C ASP A 147 4.39 6.29 4.00
N VAL A 148 3.31 6.97 4.40
CA VAL A 148 2.27 6.42 5.27
C VAL A 148 1.00 6.31 4.46
N TYR A 149 0.43 5.11 4.43
CA TYR A 149 -0.85 4.87 3.80
C TYR A 149 -1.94 4.65 4.83
N ALA A 150 -3.16 5.07 4.53
CA ALA A 150 -4.33 4.76 5.33
C ALA A 150 -5.56 4.50 4.44
N ARG A 151 -6.54 3.78 4.98
CA ARG A 151 -7.87 3.57 4.38
C ARG A 151 -8.96 3.43 5.44
#